data_AF-A0A835U5K7-F1
#
_entry.id   AF-A0A835U5K7-F1
#
_cell.length_a   1.000
_cell.length_b   1.000
_cell.length_c   1.000
_cell.angle_alpha   90.00
_cell.angle_beta   90.00
_cell.angle_gamma   90.00
#
_symmetry.space_group_name_H-M   'P 1'
#
loop_
_entity.id
_entity.type
_entity.pdbx_description
1 polymer ?
#
loop_
_entity_poly.entity_id
_entity_poly.type
_entity_poly.pdbx_seq_one_letter_code
_entity_poly.pdbx_strand_id
1 'polypeptide(L)'
;MDLDVLASSVSNLSKGMSKMKELVELKLSVDERDGPFVKTMRSFQKRGAEVIMELKDFEHRVFCLVKEITEYYHGEVSKEEVNPLQIFVVVSDFLVMLDRVCKEVRSSTTTQAKDHIVHFPKGS
;
A
#
# COMPACT_ATOMS: atom_id res chain seq x y z
N MET A 1 3.98 6.41 -2.46
CA MET A 1 2.52 6.21 -2.36
C MET A 1 2.00 7.25 -1.38
N ASP A 2 0.80 7.77 -1.57
CA ASP A 2 0.22 8.84 -0.74
C ASP A 2 -1.11 8.33 -0.16
N LEU A 3 -1.20 8.27 1.18
CA LEU A 3 -2.37 7.77 1.91
C LEU A 3 -3.56 8.72 1.77
N ASP A 4 -3.32 10.02 1.80
CA ASP A 4 -4.39 11.02 1.71
C ASP A 4 -5.00 11.03 0.30
N VAL A 5 -4.17 10.81 -0.72
CA VAL A 5 -4.65 10.61 -2.10
C VAL A 5 -5.49 9.34 -2.22
N LEU A 6 -5.09 8.24 -1.58
CA LEU A 6 -5.90 7.01 -1.57
C LEU A 6 -7.25 7.22 -0.88
N ALA A 7 -7.25 7.78 0.33
CA ALA A 7 -8.46 8.02 1.10
C ALA A 7 -9.42 9.00 0.42
N SER A 8 -8.89 10.09 -0.15
CA SER A 8 -9.69 11.03 -0.93
C SER A 8 -10.29 10.38 -2.18
N SER A 9 -9.56 9.49 -2.86
CA SER A 9 -10.05 8.76 -4.03
C SER A 9 -11.22 7.83 -3.70
N VAL A 10 -11.12 7.05 -2.61
CA VAL A 10 -12.20 6.15 -2.16
C VAL A 10 -13.42 6.96 -1.69
N SER A 11 -13.19 8.06 -0.96
CA SER A 11 -14.24 8.98 -0.52
C SER A 11 -14.98 9.61 -1.71
N ASN A 12 -14.24 10.06 -2.72
CA ASN A 12 -14.80 10.64 -3.95
C ASN A 12 -15.64 9.63 -4.72
N LEU A 13 -15.18 8.39 -4.85
CA LEU A 13 -15.92 7.32 -5.51
C LEU A 13 -17.23 7.02 -4.76
N SER A 14 -17.18 6.92 -3.43
CA SER A 14 -18.36 6.74 -2.59
C SER A 14 -19.36 7.89 -2.76
N LYS A 15 -18.88 9.14 -2.79
CA LYS A 15 -19.73 10.32 -2.97
C LYS A 15 -20.36 10.37 -4.36
N GLY A 16 -19.60 10.01 -5.39
CA GLY A 16 -20.10 9.89 -6.76
C GLY A 16 -21.21 8.85 -6.87
N MET A 17 -21.04 7.69 -6.22
CA MET A 17 -22.06 6.65 -6.18
C MET A 17 -23.33 7.10 -5.46
N SER A 18 -23.22 7.79 -4.33
CA SER A 18 -24.38 8.34 -3.62
C SER A 18 -25.16 9.35 -4.46
N LYS A 19 -24.46 10.23 -5.21
CA LYS A 19 -25.10 11.17 -6.14
C LYS A 19 -25.80 10.45 -7.28
N MET A 20 -25.19 9.38 -7.80
CA MET A 20 -25.80 8.56 -8.85
C MET A 20 -27.06 7.86 -8.36
N LYS A 21 -27.05 7.31 -7.15
CA LYS A 21 -28.23 6.74 -6.48
C LYS A 21 -29.36 7.77 -6.42
N GLU A 22 -29.06 8.97 -5.95
CA GLU A 22 -30.04 10.06 -5.86
C GLU A 22 -30.65 10.40 -7.23
N LEU A 23 -29.81 10.50 -8.28
CA LEU A 23 -30.28 10.77 -9.64
C LEU A 23 -31.24 9.70 -10.16
N VAL A 24 -30.88 8.42 -9.99
CA VAL A 24 -31.65 7.28 -10.52
C VAL A 24 -32.94 7.05 -9.72
N GLU A 25 -32.94 7.29 -8.41
CA GLU A 25 -34.09 7.01 -7.54
C GLU A 25 -35.05 8.19 -7.39
N LEU A 26 -34.55 9.44 -7.37
CA LEU A 26 -35.35 10.62 -7.00
C LEU A 26 -35.65 11.55 -8.17
N LYS A 27 -34.85 11.56 -9.25
CA LYS A 27 -34.98 12.55 -10.33
C LYS A 27 -35.61 12.03 -11.61
N LEU A 28 -35.93 10.74 -11.67
CA LEU A 28 -36.60 10.14 -12.82
C LEU A 28 -38.12 10.13 -12.63
N SER A 29 -38.84 10.46 -13.71
CA SER A 29 -40.30 10.45 -13.71
C SER A 29 -40.84 9.03 -13.57
N VAL A 30 -42.10 8.89 -13.11
CA VAL A 30 -42.73 7.58 -12.85
C VAL A 30 -42.65 6.65 -14.07
N ASP A 31 -42.81 7.20 -15.27
CA ASP A 31 -42.80 6.48 -16.55
C ASP A 31 -41.39 5.98 -16.95
N GLU A 32 -40.36 6.72 -16.54
CA GLU A 32 -38.96 6.35 -16.83
C GLU A 32 -38.41 5.30 -15.85
N ARG A 33 -39.02 5.13 -14.66
CA ARG A 33 -38.48 4.28 -13.59
C ARG A 33 -38.39 2.78 -13.92
N ASP A 34 -39.15 2.32 -14.90
CA ASP A 34 -39.07 0.93 -15.40
C ASP A 34 -38.39 0.81 -16.77
N GLY A 35 -37.81 1.91 -17.28
CA GLY A 35 -37.07 1.91 -18.52
C GLY A 35 -35.80 1.05 -18.48
N PRO A 36 -35.33 0.53 -19.63
CA PRO A 36 -34.13 -0.30 -19.72
C PRO A 36 -32.87 0.41 -19.22
N PHE A 37 -32.80 1.74 -19.36
CA PHE A 37 -31.74 2.57 -18.78
C PHE A 37 -31.71 2.47 -17.25
N VAL A 38 -32.86 2.66 -16.59
CA VAL A 38 -32.97 2.64 -15.12
C VAL A 38 -32.63 1.28 -14.55
N LYS A 39 -33.09 0.21 -15.20
CA LYS A 39 -32.75 -1.16 -14.81
C LYS A 39 -31.25 -1.44 -14.92
N THR A 40 -30.61 -0.94 -15.98
CA THR A 40 -29.16 -1.04 -16.17
C THR A 40 -28.41 -0.24 -15.11
N MET A 41 -28.83 1.01 -14.87
CA MET A 41 -28.21 1.89 -13.88
C MET A 41 -28.36 1.36 -12.46
N ARG A 42 -29.50 0.76 -12.09
CA ARG A 42 -29.70 0.11 -10.79
C ARG A 42 -28.76 -1.08 -10.62
N SER A 43 -28.55 -1.86 -11.68
CA SER A 43 -27.60 -2.99 -11.67
C SER A 43 -26.16 -2.51 -11.53
N PHE A 44 -25.79 -1.46 -12.27
CA PHE A 44 -24.49 -0.80 -12.15
C PHE A 44 -24.26 -0.26 -10.74
N GLN A 45 -25.25 0.45 -10.18
CA GLN A 45 -25.19 1.03 -8.85
C GLN A 45 -25.02 -0.05 -7.77
N LYS A 46 -25.79 -1.15 -7.85
CA LYS A 46 -25.67 -2.26 -6.91
C LYS A 46 -24.24 -2.81 -6.91
N ARG A 47 -23.73 -3.17 -8.09
CA ARG A 47 -22.37 -3.71 -8.23
C ARG A 47 -21.30 -2.71 -7.81
N GLY A 48 -21.47 -1.44 -8.19
CA GLY A 48 -20.54 -0.38 -7.83
C GLY A 48 -20.50 -0.13 -6.32
N ALA A 49 -21.65 -0.15 -5.65
CA ALA A 49 -21.73 -0.01 -4.20
C ALA A 49 -21.04 -1.18 -3.46
N GLU A 50 -21.21 -2.41 -3.93
CA GLU A 50 -20.52 -3.59 -3.41
C GLU A 50 -18.99 -3.43 -3.53
N VAL A 51 -18.49 -3.08 -4.71
CA VAL A 51 -17.05 -2.87 -4.95
C VAL A 51 -16.49 -1.72 -4.09
N ILE A 52 -17.23 -0.62 -3.94
CA ILE A 52 -16.79 0.51 -3.11
C ILE A 52 -16.73 0.13 -1.63
N MET A 53 -17.66 -0.71 -1.16
CA MET A 53 -17.66 -1.19 0.22
C MET A 53 -16.44 -2.08 0.47
N GLU A 54 -16.17 -3.05 -0.42
CA GLU A 54 -14.96 -3.87 -0.34
C GLU A 54 -13.67 -3.03 -0.37
N LEU A 55 -13.64 -1.99 -1.20
CA LEU A 55 -12.50 -1.09 -1.31
C LEU A 55 -12.28 -0.29 -0.01
N LYS A 56 -13.35 0.19 0.64
CA LYS A 56 -13.28 0.87 1.94
C LYS A 56 -12.77 -0.05 3.04
N ASP A 57 -13.24 -1.29 3.08
CA ASP A 57 -12.79 -2.26 4.07
C ASP A 57 -11.31 -2.59 3.87
N PHE A 58 -10.88 -2.74 2.62
CA PHE A 58 -9.48 -2.96 2.27
C PHE A 58 -8.61 -1.75 2.65
N GLU A 59 -9.02 -0.54 2.28
CA GLU A 59 -8.36 0.70 2.67
C GLU A 59 -8.19 0.78 4.18
N HIS A 60 -9.28 0.61 4.94
CA HIS A 60 -9.25 0.67 6.39
C HIS A 60 -8.27 -0.36 6.99
N ARG A 61 -8.33 -1.61 6.51
CA ARG A 61 -7.44 -2.68 6.99
C ARG A 61 -5.98 -2.36 6.70
N VAL A 62 -5.66 -1.85 5.51
CA VAL A 62 -4.30 -1.44 5.15
C VAL A 62 -3.82 -0.30 6.05
N PHE A 63 -4.65 0.72 6.29
CA PHE A 63 -4.30 1.83 7.17
C PHE A 63 -4.06 1.37 8.62
N CYS A 64 -4.88 0.48 9.15
CA CYS A 64 -4.68 -0.09 10.47
C CYS A 64 -3.35 -0.84 10.58
N LEU A 65 -3.02 -1.66 9.58
CA LEU A 65 -1.74 -2.39 9.56
C LEU A 65 -0.53 -1.46 9.48
N VAL A 66 -0.59 -0.44 8.62
CA VAL A 66 0.47 0.56 8.51
C VAL A 66 0.63 1.30 9.83
N LYS A 67 -0.47 1.68 10.48
CA LYS A 67 -0.47 2.34 11.78
C LYS A 67 0.15 1.44 12.85
N GLU A 68 -0.26 0.18 12.96
CA GLU A 68 0.27 -0.79 13.94
C GLU A 68 1.78 -0.98 13.77
N ILE A 69 2.26 -1.15 12.54
CA ILE A 69 3.69 -1.29 12.25
C ILE A 69 4.44 -0.02 12.65
N THR A 70 3.92 1.15 12.28
CA THR A 70 4.56 2.43 12.58
C THR A 70 4.62 2.67 14.10
N GLU A 71 3.55 2.39 14.83
CA GLU A 71 3.50 2.51 16.29
C GLU A 71 4.45 1.51 16.98
N TYR A 72 4.57 0.30 16.45
CA TYR A 72 5.51 -0.70 16.99
C TYR A 72 6.97 -0.23 16.91
N TYR A 73 7.39 0.39 15.81
CA TYR A 73 8.77 0.83 15.61
C TYR A 73 9.07 2.23 16.14
N HIS A 74 8.09 3.14 16.17
CA HIS A 74 8.29 4.55 16.51
C HIS A 74 7.62 5.00 17.82
N GLY A 75 6.83 4.13 18.48
CA GLY A 75 6.01 4.51 19.62
C GLY A 75 4.76 5.29 19.21
N GLU A 76 4.05 5.87 20.18
CA GLU A 76 2.86 6.68 19.90
C GLU A 76 3.28 7.93 19.10
N VAL A 77 2.99 7.93 17.80
CA VAL A 77 3.33 9.02 16.91
C VAL A 77 2.47 10.22 17.28
N SER A 78 3.08 11.24 17.89
CA SER A 78 2.45 12.56 18.05
C SER A 78 1.86 12.99 16.71
N LYS A 79 0.60 13.44 16.72
CA LYS A 79 -0.26 13.65 15.53
C LYS A 79 0.31 14.56 14.43
N GLU A 80 1.42 15.26 14.67
CA GLU A 80 1.91 16.32 13.80
C GLU A 80 3.04 15.96 12.82
N GLU A 81 3.84 14.88 12.96
CA GLU A 81 5.17 14.91 12.29
C GLU A 81 5.69 13.67 11.53
N VAL A 82 5.05 12.51 11.53
CA VAL A 82 5.61 11.33 10.83
C VAL A 82 4.63 10.79 9.79
N ASN A 83 5.02 10.87 8.51
CA ASN A 83 4.34 10.15 7.44
C ASN A 83 4.31 8.65 7.80
N PRO A 84 3.13 8.01 7.97
CA PRO A 84 3.05 6.61 8.39
C PRO A 84 3.76 5.63 7.45
N LEU A 85 4.03 6.03 6.21
CA LEU A 85 4.78 5.23 5.24
C LEU A 85 6.30 5.33 5.37
N GLN A 86 6.83 6.25 6.18
CA GLN A 86 8.27 6.45 6.34
C GLN A 86 8.97 5.18 6.83
N ILE A 87 8.29 4.35 7.62
CA ILE A 87 8.81 3.06 8.08
C ILE A 87 9.24 2.15 6.92
N PHE A 88 8.51 2.16 5.79
CA PHE A 88 8.88 1.34 4.63
C PHE A 88 10.18 1.82 3.98
N VAL A 89 10.41 3.13 3.94
CA VAL A 89 11.66 3.72 3.44
C VAL A 89 12.82 3.32 4.34
N VAL A 90 12.65 3.47 5.66
CA VAL A 90 13.67 3.10 6.66
C VAL A 90 14.03 1.62 6.56
N VAL A 91 13.04 0.73 6.51
CA VAL A 91 13.28 -0.72 6.38
C VAL A 91 13.96 -1.06 5.06
N SER A 92 13.54 -0.45 3.95
CA SER A 92 14.18 -0.63 2.64
C SER A 92 15.67 -0.24 2.68
N ASP A 93 15.98 0.94 3.20
CA ASP A 93 17.36 1.44 3.28
C ASP A 93 18.23 0.56 4.18
N PHE A 94 17.69 0.11 5.31
CA PHE A 94 18.36 -0.83 6.20
C PHE A 94 18.68 -2.16 5.51
N LEU A 95 17.73 -2.74 4.77
CA LEU A 95 17.95 -3.98 4.02
C LEU A 95 19.00 -3.82 2.91
N VAL A 96 19.01 -2.68 2.22
CA VAL A 96 20.04 -2.34 1.23
C VAL A 96 21.41 -2.23 1.89
N MET A 97 21.51 -1.61 3.06
CA MET A 97 22.75 -1.52 3.82
C MET A 97 23.24 -2.90 4.25
N LEU A 98 22.36 -3.75 4.80
CA LEU A 98 22.70 -5.12 5.18
C LEU A 98 23.21 -5.95 4.00
N ASP A 99 22.54 -5.86 2.85
CA ASP A 99 22.99 -6.55 1.62
C ASP A 99 24.41 -6.13 1.22
N ARG A 100 24.73 -4.83 1.30
CA ARG A 100 26.09 -4.31 1.03
C ARG A 100 27.11 -4.87 2.00
N VAL A 101 26.83 -4.84 3.30
CA VAL A 101 27.74 -5.38 4.33
C VAL A 101 27.95 -6.87 4.14
N CYS A 102 26.91 -7.65 3.86
CA CYS A 102 27.04 -9.08 3.58
C CYS A 102 27.91 -9.36 2.35
N LYS A 103 27.81 -8.53 1.30
CA LYS A 103 28.66 -8.64 0.10
C LYS A 103 30.12 -8.34 0.43
N GLU A 104 30.38 -7.28 1.20
CA GLU A 104 31.72 -6.88 1.59
C GLU A 104 32.42 -7.94 2.44
N VAL A 105 31.74 -8.48 3.47
CA VAL A 105 32.28 -9.56 4.31
C VAL A 105 32.66 -10.79 3.49
N ARG A 106 31.80 -11.21 2.54
CA ARG A 106 32.09 -12.33 1.64
C ARG A 106 33.30 -12.06 0.76
N SER A 107 33.42 -10.85 0.20
CA SER A 107 34.61 -10.50 -0.59
C SER A 107 35.89 -10.49 0.25
N SER A 108 35.84 -9.98 1.48
CA SER A 108 36.99 -9.92 2.38
C SER A 108 37.46 -11.32 2.81
N THR A 109 36.54 -12.25 3.05
CA THR A 109 36.87 -13.66 3.38
C THR A 109 37.49 -14.42 2.19
N THR A 110 37.19 -14.03 0.95
CA THR A 110 37.77 -14.65 -0.26
C THR A 110 39.22 -14.20 -0.50
N THR A 111 39.55 -12.96 -0.14
CA THR A 111 40.92 -12.43 -0.25
C THR A 111 41.84 -13.07 0.79
N GLN A 112 41.36 -13.28 2.02
CA GLN A 112 42.15 -13.91 3.09
C GLN A 112 42.48 -15.39 2.81
N ALA A 113 41.57 -16.13 2.16
CA ALA A 113 41.82 -17.52 1.75
C ALA A 113 42.85 -17.63 0.62
N LYS A 114 42.98 -16.61 -0.24
CA LYS A 114 44.01 -16.58 -1.29
C LYS A 114 45.39 -16.31 -0.69
N ASP A 115 45.51 -15.38 0.26
CA ASP A 115 46.79 -15.06 0.91
C ASP A 115 47.37 -16.20 1.74
N HIS A 116 46.53 -17.07 2.32
CA HIS A 116 47.01 -18.24 3.05
C HIS A 116 47.50 -19.39 2.14
N ILE A 117 47.06 -19.44 0.88
CA ILE A 117 47.47 -20.50 -0.07
C ILE A 117 48.77 -20.13 -0.80
N VAL A 118 49.14 -18.85 -0.91
CA VAL A 118 50.37 -18.43 -1.63
C VAL A 118 51.67 -18.70 -0.86
N HIS A 119 51.59 -19.10 0.42
CA HIS A 119 52.76 -19.30 1.28
C HIS A 119 53.16 -20.78 1.48
N PHE A 120 53.16 -21.59 0.41
CA PHE A 120 53.84 -22.91 0.45
C PHE A 120 55.29 -22.76 -0.07
N PRO A 121 56.32 -22.90 0.78
CA PRO A 121 57.71 -22.83 0.33
C PRO A 121 58.04 -24.08 -0.49
N LYS A 122 58.47 -23.89 -1.74
CA LYS A 122 59.06 -24.96 -2.54
C LYS A 122 60.43 -25.29 -1.96
N GLY A 123 60.51 -26.43 -1.27
CA GLY A 123 61.77 -26.99 -0.78
C GLY A 123 62.75 -27.25 -1.92
N SER A 124 64.02 -26.94 -1.66
CA SER A 124 65.18 -27.21 -2.51
C SER A 124 65.55 -28.70 -2.54
#